data_AF-A0A8X7PC38-F1
#
_entry.id   AF-A0A8X7PC38-F1
#
_cell.length_a   1.000
_cell.length_b   1.000
_cell.length_c   1.000
_cell.angle_alpha   90.00
_cell.angle_beta   90.00
_cell.angle_gamma   90.00
#
_symmetry.space_group_name_H-M   'P 1'
#
loop_
_entity.id
_entity.type
_entity.pdbx_description
1 polymer ?
#
loop_
_entity_poly.entity_id
_entity_poly.type
_entity_poly.pdbx_seq_one_letter_code
_entity_poly.pdbx_strand_id
1 'polypeptide(L)'
;MALHPYFSVSDISEIQVDGLQNLNYLDQLKNRTRFTDHDKTITFKSQFDRIYLSTPNDIRIVDKKKQKTIVVHKEGQVDAVVWNPWEKKVEDLGTEDYRRFVTVESAAVEKPITVNPGQEWKGILQMSVVPSS
;
A
#
# COMPACT_ATOMS: atom_id res chain seq x y z
N MET A 1 -4.58 12.95 3.28
CA MET A 1 -3.52 12.68 4.29
C MET A 1 -3.15 11.21 4.21
N ALA A 2 -1.87 10.87 4.32
CA ALA A 2 -1.39 9.50 4.29
C ALA A 2 -0.27 9.28 5.30
N LEU A 3 -0.17 8.06 5.84
CA LEU A 3 1.01 7.57 6.54
C LEU A 3 1.76 6.68 5.55
N HIS A 4 3.01 7.04 5.23
CA HIS A 4 3.75 6.51 4.07
C HIS A 4 4.96 5.63 4.46
N PRO A 5 4.76 4.49 5.18
CA PRO A 5 5.85 3.62 5.57
C PRO A 5 6.45 2.87 4.37
N TYR A 6 7.76 2.70 4.39
CA TYR A 6 8.52 1.88 3.44
C TYR A 6 8.84 0.54 4.11
N PHE A 7 8.17 -0.53 3.69
CA PHE A 7 8.38 -1.86 4.28
C PHE A 7 9.51 -2.60 3.59
N SER A 8 10.53 -3.00 4.35
CA SER A 8 11.65 -3.79 3.82
C SER A 8 11.23 -5.21 3.44
N VAL A 9 11.42 -5.55 2.17
CA VAL A 9 11.10 -6.85 1.56
C VAL A 9 12.35 -7.52 0.99
N SER A 10 12.25 -8.77 0.56
CA SER A 10 13.36 -9.53 -0.03
C SER A 10 13.69 -9.06 -1.45
N ASP A 11 12.72 -9.15 -2.34
CA ASP A 11 12.75 -8.67 -3.71
C ASP A 11 11.32 -8.37 -4.14
N ILE A 12 11.02 -7.12 -4.50
CA ILE A 12 9.69 -6.66 -4.90
C ILE A 12 9.03 -7.53 -5.98
N SER A 13 9.82 -8.16 -6.87
CA SER A 13 9.30 -9.05 -7.91
C SER A 13 8.72 -10.37 -7.39
N GLU A 14 9.06 -10.73 -6.15
CA GLU A 14 8.57 -11.93 -5.46
C GLU A 14 7.49 -11.60 -4.40
N ILE A 15 7.14 -10.32 -4.21
CA ILE A 15 6.21 -9.89 -3.16
C ILE A 15 4.76 -9.94 -3.62
N GLN A 16 3.91 -10.37 -2.69
CA GLN A 16 2.46 -10.41 -2.80
C GLN A 16 1.84 -9.44 -1.81
N VAL A 17 0.84 -8.66 -2.24
CA VAL A 17 0.00 -7.85 -1.34
C VAL A 17 -1.44 -8.34 -1.41
N ASP A 18 -1.94 -8.84 -0.28
CA ASP A 18 -3.29 -9.41 -0.14
C ASP A 18 -4.23 -8.45 0.61
N GLY A 19 -5.55 -8.71 0.48
CA GLY A 19 -6.61 -7.97 1.18
C GLY A 19 -7.28 -6.89 0.34
N LEU A 20 -6.90 -6.76 -0.93
CA LEU A 20 -7.35 -5.70 -1.83
C LEU A 20 -8.15 -6.20 -3.05
N GLN A 21 -8.49 -7.49 -3.06
CA GLN A 21 -9.26 -8.13 -4.12
C GLN A 21 -10.68 -7.54 -4.22
N ASN A 22 -11.17 -7.38 -5.46
CA ASN A 22 -12.50 -6.86 -5.84
C ASN A 22 -12.77 -5.43 -5.36
N LEU A 23 -11.72 -4.67 -5.04
CA LEU A 23 -11.85 -3.27 -4.67
C LEU A 23 -11.68 -2.35 -5.87
N ASN A 24 -12.33 -1.19 -5.79
CA ASN A 24 -12.05 -0.11 -6.71
C ASN A 24 -10.72 0.55 -6.37
N TYR A 25 -9.97 0.97 -7.37
CA TYR A 25 -8.77 1.76 -7.20
C TYR A 25 -8.68 2.90 -8.22
N LEU A 26 -7.92 3.93 -7.87
CA LEU A 26 -7.48 4.98 -8.79
C LEU A 26 -6.04 4.67 -9.22
N ASP A 27 -5.81 4.56 -10.53
CA ASP A 27 -4.47 4.34 -11.09
C ASP A 27 -3.75 5.67 -11.31
N GLN A 28 -2.74 5.96 -10.51
CA GLN A 28 -1.99 7.22 -10.59
C GLN A 28 -1.17 7.30 -11.88
N LEU A 29 -0.83 6.16 -12.50
CA LEU A 29 -0.11 6.11 -13.78
C LEU A 29 -1.06 6.33 -14.98
N LYS A 30 -2.37 6.30 -14.75
CA LYS A 30 -3.41 6.52 -15.76
C LYS A 30 -4.31 7.70 -15.41
N ASN A 31 -3.71 8.82 -14.98
CA ASN A 31 -4.44 10.06 -14.66
C ASN A 31 -5.59 9.85 -13.66
N ARG A 32 -5.39 8.99 -12.65
CA ARG A 32 -6.41 8.66 -11.63
C ARG A 32 -7.67 8.01 -12.21
N THR A 33 -7.55 7.32 -13.34
CA THR A 33 -8.67 6.54 -13.88
C THR A 33 -9.06 5.45 -12.89
N ARG A 34 -10.37 5.26 -12.72
CA ARG A 34 -10.94 4.26 -11.81
C ARG A 34 -11.05 2.91 -12.49
N PHE A 35 -10.65 1.86 -11.78
CA PHE A 35 -10.81 0.46 -12.17
C PHE A 35 -11.27 -0.37 -10.98
N THR A 36 -11.63 -1.62 -11.23
CA THR A 36 -11.83 -2.65 -10.20
C THR A 36 -10.72 -3.68 -10.33
N ASP A 37 -10.05 -3.99 -9.22
CA ASP A 37 -9.01 -5.01 -9.18
C ASP A 37 -9.64 -6.38 -8.94
N HIS A 38 -9.55 -7.29 -9.91
CA HIS A 38 -10.10 -8.64 -9.77
C HIS A 38 -9.05 -9.67 -9.32
N ASP A 39 -7.79 -9.27 -9.23
CA ASP A 39 -6.71 -10.16 -8.85
C ASP A 39 -6.82 -10.52 -7.37
N LYS A 40 -6.54 -11.79 -7.04
CA LYS A 40 -6.56 -12.26 -5.64
C LYS A 40 -5.47 -11.60 -4.79
N THR A 41 -4.32 -11.34 -5.40
CA THR A 41 -3.16 -10.69 -4.80
C THR A 41 -2.56 -9.74 -5.82
N ILE A 42 -2.02 -8.64 -5.34
CA ILE A 42 -1.16 -7.76 -6.14
C ILE A 42 0.21 -8.42 -6.28
N THR A 43 0.80 -8.30 -7.47
CA THR A 43 2.21 -8.64 -7.75
C THR A 43 2.83 -7.52 -8.58
N PHE A 44 4.17 -7.42 -8.54
CA PHE A 44 4.89 -6.30 -9.13
C PHE A 44 5.77 -6.76 -10.29
N LYS A 45 5.51 -6.23 -11.49
CA LYS A 45 6.29 -6.49 -12.72
C LYS A 45 6.73 -5.21 -13.43
N SER A 46 6.35 -4.06 -12.89
CA SER A 46 6.57 -2.72 -13.42
C SER A 46 6.31 -1.71 -12.30
N GLN A 47 6.44 -0.41 -12.62
CA GLN A 47 5.99 0.66 -11.73
C GLN A 47 4.55 0.40 -11.28
N PHE A 48 4.30 0.63 -9.99
CA PHE A 48 3.00 0.41 -9.37
C PHE A 48 2.67 1.63 -8.50
N ASP A 49 1.52 2.25 -8.75
CA ASP A 49 1.05 3.42 -8.03
C ASP A 49 -0.48 3.45 -8.06
N ARG A 50 -1.10 2.84 -7.06
CA ARG A 50 -2.57 2.69 -7.00
C ARG A 50 -3.10 3.08 -5.63
N ILE A 51 -4.22 3.79 -5.65
CA ILE A 51 -4.99 4.14 -4.45
C ILE A 51 -6.22 3.24 -4.41
N TYR A 52 -6.22 2.24 -3.55
CA TYR A 52 -7.38 1.38 -3.30
C TYR A 52 -8.37 2.06 -2.37
N LEU A 53 -9.65 1.99 -2.72
CA LEU A 53 -10.71 2.76 -2.11
C LEU A 53 -11.54 1.92 -1.15
N SER A 54 -11.92 2.49 -0.01
CA SER A 54 -12.76 1.81 0.99
C SER A 54 -12.26 0.41 1.36
N THR A 55 -10.97 0.34 1.68
CA THR A 55 -10.24 -0.90 1.94
C THR A 55 -10.52 -1.46 3.34
N PRO A 56 -10.43 -2.79 3.53
CA PRO A 56 -10.35 -3.39 4.85
C PRO A 56 -9.24 -2.75 5.71
N ASN A 57 -9.31 -2.93 7.02
CA ASN A 57 -8.31 -2.39 7.92
C ASN A 57 -6.99 -3.18 7.87
N ASP A 58 -7.03 -4.46 7.52
CA ASP A 58 -5.86 -5.31 7.42
C ASP A 58 -5.44 -5.54 5.97
N ILE A 59 -4.19 -5.20 5.66
CA ILE A 59 -3.53 -5.46 4.38
C ILE A 59 -2.26 -6.25 4.65
N ARG A 60 -1.99 -7.30 3.87
CA ARG A 60 -0.88 -8.23 4.14
C ARG A 60 0.17 -8.13 3.06
N ILE A 61 1.43 -7.95 3.46
CA ILE A 61 2.59 -8.01 2.58
C ILE A 61 3.28 -9.36 2.82
N VAL A 62 3.17 -10.26 1.86
CA VAL A 62 3.69 -11.63 1.95
C VAL A 62 5.07 -11.71 1.29
N ASP A 63 6.09 -12.07 2.08
CA ASP A 63 7.47 -12.26 1.66
C ASP A 63 7.89 -13.71 1.96
N LYS A 64 7.62 -14.60 1.01
CA LYS A 64 7.88 -16.05 1.17
C LYS A 64 9.37 -16.37 1.33
N LYS A 65 10.23 -15.58 0.69
CA LYS A 65 11.69 -15.75 0.76
C LYS A 65 12.25 -15.43 2.14
N LYS A 66 11.71 -14.41 2.83
CA LYS A 66 11.99 -14.14 4.25
C LYS A 66 11.12 -14.96 5.22
N GLN A 67 10.24 -15.84 4.70
CA GLN A 67 9.28 -16.63 5.47
C GLN A 67 8.42 -15.80 6.44
N LYS A 68 8.05 -14.59 6.04
CA LYS A 68 7.31 -13.65 6.89
C LYS A 68 6.18 -12.98 6.14
N THR A 69 5.15 -12.60 6.87
CA THR A 69 4.10 -11.69 6.41
C THR A 69 4.06 -10.48 7.33
N ILE A 70 4.13 -9.30 6.73
CA ILE A 70 3.87 -8.04 7.45
C ILE A 70 2.37 -7.77 7.33
N VAL A 71 1.68 -7.64 8.45
CA VAL A 71 0.27 -7.22 8.48
C VAL A 71 0.25 -5.74 8.83
N VAL A 72 -0.29 -4.93 7.92
CA VAL A 72 -0.51 -3.51 8.08
C VAL A 72 -1.97 -3.32 8.50
N HIS A 73 -2.17 -2.90 9.75
CA HIS A 73 -3.47 -2.54 10.29
C HIS A 73 -3.64 -1.02 10.25
N LYS A 74 -4.78 -0.55 9.72
CA LYS A 74 -5.09 0.88 9.65
C LYS A 74 -6.41 1.24 10.33
N GLU A 75 -6.43 2.43 10.94
CA GLU A 75 -7.64 3.06 11.48
C GLU A 75 -7.68 4.56 11.17
N GLY A 76 -8.88 5.13 11.13
CA GLY A 76 -9.13 6.56 10.87
C GLY A 76 -9.10 6.97 9.40
N GLN A 77 -8.54 6.13 8.53
CA GLN A 77 -8.40 6.35 7.08
C GLN A 77 -9.01 5.17 6.31
N VAL A 78 -9.75 5.47 5.25
CA VAL A 78 -10.56 4.48 4.53
C VAL A 78 -9.90 3.94 3.26
N ASP A 79 -8.94 4.67 2.71
CA ASP A 79 -8.21 4.28 1.50
C ASP A 79 -6.84 3.70 1.87
N ALA A 80 -6.22 3.00 0.92
CA ALA A 80 -4.84 2.57 1.02
C ALA A 80 -4.08 2.86 -0.27
N VAL A 81 -2.84 3.29 -0.17
CA VAL A 81 -1.95 3.41 -1.34
C VAL A 81 -0.99 2.25 -1.34
N VAL A 82 -0.80 1.63 -2.51
CA VAL A 82 0.27 0.67 -2.73
C VAL A 82 1.17 1.24 -3.79
N TRP A 83 2.45 1.44 -3.45
CA TRP A 83 3.40 2.05 -4.35
C TRP A 83 4.78 1.39 -4.34
N ASN A 84 5.34 1.28 -5.55
CA ASN A 84 6.74 1.00 -5.81
C ASN A 84 7.12 1.68 -7.15
N PRO A 85 8.23 2.44 -7.20
CA PRO A 85 8.61 3.19 -8.40
C PRO A 85 9.12 2.28 -9.52
N TRP A 86 9.43 1.02 -9.22
CA TRP A 86 10.25 0.17 -10.07
C TRP A 86 11.56 0.90 -10.44
N GLU A 87 12.03 0.71 -11.66
CA GLU A 87 13.23 1.37 -12.20
C GLU A 87 13.06 2.88 -12.46
N LYS A 88 11.89 3.48 -12.19
CA LYS A 88 11.71 4.93 -12.33
C LYS A 88 12.61 5.64 -11.32
N LYS A 89 13.45 6.56 -11.82
CA LYS A 89 14.34 7.36 -10.97
C LYS A 89 13.54 8.17 -9.93
N VAL A 90 13.94 8.01 -8.67
CA VAL A 90 13.55 8.85 -7.54
C VAL A 90 14.83 9.44 -6.98
N GLU A 91 14.87 10.76 -6.75
CA GLU A 91 16.10 11.52 -6.53
C GLU A 91 16.92 11.05 -5.33
N ASP A 92 16.24 10.60 -4.28
CA ASP A 92 16.80 10.14 -3.01
C ASP A 92 16.95 8.61 -2.90
N LEU A 93 16.62 7.86 -3.97
CA LEU A 93 16.78 6.41 -4.02
C LEU A 93 17.92 6.00 -4.96
N GLY A 94 18.71 5.02 -4.53
CA GLY A 94 19.64 4.30 -5.39
C GLY A 94 18.91 3.52 -6.50
N THR A 95 19.63 3.22 -7.59
CA THR A 95 19.06 2.59 -8.80
C THR A 95 18.35 1.27 -8.53
N GLU A 96 18.82 0.50 -7.56
CA GLU A 96 18.28 -0.82 -7.19
C GLU A 96 17.51 -0.80 -5.86
N ASP A 97 17.28 0.37 -5.25
CA ASP A 97 16.60 0.44 -3.95
C ASP A 97 15.13 0.04 -4.05
N TYR A 98 14.49 0.29 -5.21
CA TYR A 98 13.11 -0.13 -5.47
C TYR A 98 12.89 -1.63 -5.25
N ARG A 99 13.93 -2.47 -5.41
CA ARG A 99 13.82 -3.91 -5.23
C ARG A 99 13.55 -4.30 -3.78
N ARG A 100 13.93 -3.46 -2.83
CA ARG A 100 14.04 -3.82 -1.40
C ARG A 100 12.91 -3.25 -0.55
N PHE A 101 11.94 -2.56 -1.14
CA PHE A 101 10.78 -2.07 -0.41
C PHE A 101 9.46 -2.15 -1.19
N VAL A 102 8.36 -2.16 -0.46
CA VAL A 102 7.03 -1.79 -0.95
C VAL A 102 6.42 -0.82 0.04
N THR A 103 5.60 0.12 -0.43
CA THR A 103 4.81 0.98 0.45
C THR A 103 3.38 0.49 0.46
N VAL A 104 2.82 0.39 1.66
CA VAL A 104 1.39 0.12 1.89
C VAL A 104 0.93 1.14 2.92
N GLU A 105 0.20 2.12 2.43
CA GLU A 105 -0.10 3.33 3.17
C GLU A 105 -1.52 3.29 3.70
N SER A 106 -1.70 3.89 4.87
CA SER A 106 -3.03 4.26 5.34
C SER A 106 -3.33 5.67 4.83
N ALA A 107 -4.41 5.85 4.07
CA ALA A 107 -4.65 7.09 3.32
C ALA A 107 -6.12 7.53 3.30
N ALA A 108 -6.32 8.84 3.19
CA ALA A 108 -7.62 9.44 2.87
C ALA A 108 -7.40 10.34 1.66
N VAL A 109 -7.83 9.85 0.50
CA VAL A 109 -7.52 10.45 -0.81
C VAL A 109 -8.78 10.73 -1.62
N GLU A 110 -9.74 9.80 -1.65
CA GLU A 110 -10.98 10.01 -2.42
C GLU A 110 -11.88 11.05 -1.75
N LYS A 111 -12.00 10.97 -0.42
CA LYS A 111 -12.80 11.90 0.37
C LYS A 111 -11.91 12.57 1.42
N PRO A 112 -11.95 13.90 1.53
CA PRO A 112 -11.24 14.60 2.58
C PRO A 112 -11.85 14.25 3.95
N ILE A 113 -10.99 14.21 4.96
CA ILE A 113 -11.41 14.14 6.36
C ILE A 113 -11.76 15.57 6.80
N THR A 114 -12.98 15.78 7.27
CA THR A 114 -13.44 17.07 7.82
C THR A 114 -13.48 16.98 9.35
N VAL A 115 -12.81 17.90 10.02
CA VAL A 115 -12.80 18.02 11.49
C VAL A 115 -13.36 19.39 11.86
N ASN A 116 -14.49 19.43 12.57
CA ASN A 116 -15.12 20.69 12.97
C ASN A 116 -14.45 21.28 14.23
N PRO A 117 -14.66 22.57 14.54
CA PRO A 117 -14.14 23.18 15.77
C PRO A 117 -14.46 22.35 17.02
N GLY A 118 -13.45 22.06 17.83
CA GLY A 118 -13.57 21.26 19.05
C GLY A 118 -13.59 19.74 18.84
N GLN A 119 -13.52 19.25 17.60
CA GLN A 119 -13.40 17.82 17.30
C GLN A 119 -11.94 17.40 17.12
N GLU A 120 -11.68 16.10 17.32
CA GLU A 120 -10.41 15.46 17.06
C GLU A 120 -10.57 14.40 15.97
N TRP A 121 -9.52 14.20 15.18
CA TRP A 121 -9.38 13.02 14.34
C TRP A 121 -8.07 12.32 14.66
N LYS A 122 -8.11 10.98 14.65
CA LYS A 122 -6.95 10.12 14.89
C LYS A 122 -6.80 9.11 13.76
N GLY A 123 -5.59 9.02 13.23
CA GLY A 123 -5.17 7.98 12.29
C GLY A 123 -4.14 7.08 12.95
N ILE A 124 -4.28 5.78 12.74
CA ILE A 124 -3.34 4.78 13.27
C ILE A 124 -2.90 3.90 12.11
N LEU A 125 -1.60 3.67 12.02
CA LEU A 125 -1.03 2.57 11.24
C LEU A 125 -0.19 1.74 12.21
N GLN A 126 -0.54 0.47 12.34
CA GLN A 126 0.19 -0.52 13.12
C GLN A 126 0.74 -1.58 12.17
N MET A 127 1.96 -2.03 12.45
CA MET A 127 2.54 -3.18 11.75
C MET A 127 2.81 -4.31 12.73
N SER A 128 2.52 -5.53 12.28
CA SER A 128 2.94 -6.76 12.96
C SER A 128 3.60 -7.70 11.96
N VAL A 129 4.45 -8.60 12.45
CA VAL A 129 5.12 -9.60 11.62
C VAL A 129 4.72 -10.97 12.12
N VAL A 130 4.22 -11.80 11.21
CA VAL A 130 3.84 -13.20 11.48
C VAL A 130 4.59 -14.13 10.54
N PRO A 131 4.79 -15.41 10.89
CA PRO A 131 5.33 -16.40 9.95
C PRO A 131 4.46 -16.47 8.69
N SER A 132 5.09 -16.57 7.51
CA SER A 132 4.34 -16.82 6.29
C SER A 132 3.83 -18.26 6.26
N SER A 133 2.54 -18.44 5.97
CA SER A 133 1.95 -19.74 5.66
C SER A 133 2.31 -20.21 4.25
#